data_AF-A0A7S3V474-F1
#
_entry.id   AF-A0A7S3V474-F1
#
_cell.length_a   1.000
_cell.length_b   1.000
_cell.length_c   1.000
_cell.angle_alpha   90.00
_cell.angle_beta   90.00
_cell.angle_gamma   90.00
#
_symmetry.space_group_name_H-M   'P 1'
#
loop_
_entity.id
_entity.type
_entity.pdbx_description
1 polymer ?
#
loop_
_entity_poly.entity_id
_entity_poly.type
_entity_poly.pdbx_seq_one_letter_code
_entity_poly.pdbx_strand_id
1 'polypeptide(L)'
;LKSAVVRETARQYGKEIELFSLYPDMTSRDLLTTRGTDDFGNTIWRPTPLLRAIQKGTWVILDGVDKLTKDTLTSLALLLEQGQLDSPDGKRMHAKQGFAAISLAHPADEVQWITPEVASMFHWIKIEPYSSPDLKLVLASIHPNMDPAVIDKIVELRDRIDDAIDNGASDSLVEKE
;
A
#
# COMPACT_ATOMS: atom_id res chain seq x y z
N LEU A 1 -3.45 8.16 -5.69
CA LEU A 1 -4.16 9.04 -4.73
C LEU A 1 -4.11 8.52 -3.29
N LYS A 2 -4.48 7.26 -3.02
CA LYS A 2 -4.50 6.68 -1.66
C LYS A 2 -3.19 6.89 -0.88
N SER A 3 -2.04 6.60 -1.50
CA SER A 3 -0.72 6.79 -0.89
C SER A 3 -0.36 8.25 -0.60
N ALA A 4 -0.87 9.21 -1.39
CA ALA A 4 -0.61 10.64 -1.19
C ALA A 4 -1.35 11.17 0.05
N VAL A 5 -2.61 10.78 0.24
CA VAL A 5 -3.41 11.13 1.43
C VAL A 5 -2.70 10.62 2.68
N VAL A 6 -2.26 9.36 2.68
CA VAL A 6 -1.58 8.76 3.83
C VAL A 6 -0.26 9.47 4.16
N ARG A 7 0.52 9.82 3.14
CA ARG A 7 1.78 10.57 3.32
C ARG A 7 1.52 11.96 3.91
N GLU A 8 0.51 12.66 3.43
CA GLU A 8 0.16 13.98 3.93
C GLU A 8 -0.34 13.92 5.37
N THR A 9 -1.19 12.94 5.71
CA THR A 9 -1.61 12.70 7.09
C THR A 9 -0.41 12.46 8.01
N ALA A 10 0.52 11.57 7.62
CA ALA A 10 1.73 11.31 8.42
C ALA A 10 2.60 12.56 8.61
N ARG A 11 2.71 13.39 7.56
CA ARG A 11 3.41 14.68 7.60
C ARG A 11 2.77 15.63 8.61
N GLN A 12 1.45 15.73 8.64
CA GLN A 12 0.73 16.58 9.60
C GLN A 12 0.96 16.14 11.05
N TYR A 13 1.09 14.85 11.32
CA TYR A 13 1.43 14.31 12.65
C TYR A 13 2.93 14.31 12.97
N GLY A 14 3.78 14.83 12.08
CA GLY A 14 5.24 14.87 12.26
C GLY A 14 5.87 13.47 12.36
N LYS A 15 5.25 12.46 11.75
CA LYS A 15 5.74 11.07 11.77
C LYS A 15 6.55 10.78 10.52
N GLU A 16 7.71 10.16 10.70
CA GLU A 16 8.44 9.55 9.58
C GLU A 16 7.61 8.40 9.01
N ILE A 17 7.47 8.39 7.68
CA ILE A 17 6.70 7.36 6.97
C ILE A 17 7.50 6.83 5.79
N GLU A 18 7.56 5.50 5.67
CA GLU A 18 8.20 4.82 4.55
C GLU A 18 7.14 4.09 3.70
N LEU A 19 7.31 4.10 2.37
CA LEU A 19 6.48 3.30 1.47
C LEU A 19 7.15 1.94 1.24
N PHE A 20 6.37 0.88 1.38
CA PHE A 20 6.76 -0.47 1.02
C PHE A 20 5.80 -1.02 -0.04
N SER A 21 6.29 -1.15 -1.26
CA SER A 21 5.56 -1.77 -2.35
C SER A 21 5.65 -3.30 -2.26
N LEU A 22 4.51 -3.95 -2.29
CA LEU A 22 4.35 -5.39 -2.19
C LEU A 22 4.10 -5.99 -3.58
N TYR A 23 4.58 -7.21 -3.79
CA TYR A 23 4.51 -7.93 -5.06
C TYR A 23 4.00 -9.37 -4.87
N PRO A 24 3.35 -9.99 -5.87
CA PRO A 24 2.70 -11.28 -5.71
C PRO A 24 3.60 -12.42 -5.21
N ASP A 25 4.85 -12.44 -5.66
CA ASP A 25 5.80 -13.52 -5.36
C ASP A 25 6.58 -13.33 -4.04
N MET A 26 6.16 -12.37 -3.20
CA MET A 26 6.79 -12.15 -1.90
C MET A 26 6.43 -13.26 -0.90
N THR A 27 7.46 -13.77 -0.23
CA THR A 27 7.30 -14.68 0.91
C THR A 27 7.23 -13.90 2.23
N SER A 28 6.79 -14.55 3.31
CA SER A 28 6.80 -13.96 4.66
C SER A 28 8.20 -13.49 5.10
N ARG A 29 9.27 -14.10 4.57
CA ARG A 29 10.64 -13.65 4.82
C ARG A 29 10.98 -12.35 4.08
N ASP A 30 10.48 -12.21 2.86
CA ASP A 30 10.70 -11.02 2.03
C ASP A 30 10.00 -9.78 2.58
N LEU A 31 8.99 -9.95 3.44
CA LEU A 31 8.37 -8.87 4.21
C LEU A 31 9.32 -8.25 5.24
N LEU A 32 10.32 -9.01 5.71
CA LEU A 32 11.23 -8.61 6.80
C LEU A 32 12.60 -8.22 6.29
N THR A 33 13.11 -9.01 5.36
CA THR A 33 14.46 -8.85 4.81
C THR A 33 14.43 -9.01 3.31
N THR A 34 15.09 -8.10 2.60
CA THR A 34 15.28 -8.19 1.16
C THR A 34 16.76 -8.40 0.83
N ARG A 35 17.05 -9.01 -0.32
CA ARG A 35 18.42 -9.14 -0.82
C ARG A 35 18.86 -7.82 -1.42
N GLY A 36 20.03 -7.35 -1.01
CA GLY A 36 20.69 -6.20 -1.61
C GLY A 36 22.15 -6.53 -1.93
N THR A 37 22.82 -5.57 -2.55
CA THR A 37 24.24 -5.64 -2.86
C THR A 37 24.96 -4.52 -2.12
N ASP A 38 26.09 -4.83 -1.48
CA ASP A 38 26.97 -3.80 -0.90
C ASP A 38 27.79 -3.09 -2.00
N ASP A 39 28.55 -2.06 -1.61
CA ASP A 39 29.39 -1.29 -2.55
C ASP A 39 30.51 -2.14 -3.18
N PHE A 40 30.74 -3.35 -2.67
CA PHE A 40 31.76 -4.30 -3.12
C PHE A 40 31.17 -5.46 -3.95
N GLY A 41 29.86 -5.46 -4.24
CA GLY A 41 29.22 -6.50 -5.03
C GLY A 41 28.76 -7.74 -4.24
N ASN A 42 28.90 -7.76 -2.91
CA ASN A 42 28.47 -8.88 -2.09
C ASN A 42 26.96 -8.83 -1.80
N THR A 43 26.33 -10.00 -1.81
CA THR A 43 24.92 -10.14 -1.42
C THR A 43 24.78 -9.98 0.09
N ILE A 44 24.02 -8.96 0.50
CA ILE A 44 23.70 -8.70 1.90
C ILE A 44 22.19 -8.72 2.13
N TRP A 45 21.79 -9.13 3.34
CA TRP A 45 20.39 -9.02 3.77
C TRP A 45 20.15 -7.62 4.33
N ARG A 46 19.20 -6.90 3.75
CA ARG A 46 18.80 -5.56 4.20
C ARG A 46 17.42 -5.63 4.86
N PRO A 47 17.20 -4.93 5.99
CA PRO A 47 15.88 -4.84 6.59
C PRO A 47 14.93 -4.12 5.64
N THR A 48 13.69 -4.58 5.52
CA THR A 48 12.63 -3.93 4.73
C THR A 48 12.14 -2.64 5.40
N PRO A 49 11.39 -1.78 4.69
CA PRO A 49 10.76 -0.63 5.33
C PRO A 49 9.83 -1.03 6.49
N LEU A 50 9.12 -2.16 6.37
CA LEU A 50 8.29 -2.71 7.46
C LEU A 50 9.14 -3.01 8.70
N LEU A 51 10.25 -3.74 8.54
CA LEU A 51 11.12 -4.08 9.66
C LEU A 51 11.75 -2.83 10.30
N ARG A 52 12.20 -1.87 9.48
CA ARG A 52 12.72 -0.59 9.99
C ARG A 52 11.65 0.18 10.77
N ALA A 53 10.41 0.20 10.28
CA ALA A 53 9.32 0.90 10.94
C ALA A 53 8.99 0.29 12.31
N ILE A 54 8.96 -1.04 12.41
CA ILE A 54 8.78 -1.77 13.67
C ILE A 54 9.91 -1.44 14.67
N GLN A 55 11.16 -1.45 14.20
CA GLN A 55 12.35 -1.19 15.03
C GLN A 55 12.47 0.27 15.49
N LYS A 56 12.01 1.22 14.67
CA LYS A 56 12.08 2.65 14.95
C LYS A 56 10.80 3.21 15.62
N GLY A 57 9.67 2.52 15.51
CA GLY A 57 8.37 3.04 15.95
C GLY A 57 7.82 4.10 14.98
N THR A 58 8.15 3.98 13.69
CA THR A 58 7.70 4.90 12.64
C THR A 58 6.54 4.30 11.86
N TRP A 59 5.97 5.07 10.92
CA TRP A 59 4.83 4.60 10.13
C TRP A 59 5.31 3.94 8.84
N VAL A 60 4.53 2.98 8.34
CA VAL A 60 4.78 2.33 7.05
C VAL A 60 3.49 2.25 6.24
N ILE A 61 3.62 2.54 4.94
CA ILE A 61 2.56 2.33 3.94
C ILE A 61 2.85 1.02 3.24
N LEU A 62 1.92 0.07 3.32
CA LEU A 62 2.00 -1.21 2.63
C LEU A 62 1.13 -1.11 1.36
N ASP A 63 1.77 -0.98 0.21
CA ASP A 63 1.07 -0.79 -1.07
C ASP A 63 0.96 -2.08 -1.85
N GLY A 64 -0.26 -2.56 -2.09
CA GLY A 64 -0.53 -3.80 -2.81
C GLY A 64 -0.66 -5.03 -1.92
N VAL A 65 -1.25 -4.90 -0.72
CA VAL A 65 -1.49 -6.08 0.15
C VAL A 65 -2.43 -7.11 -0.50
N ASP A 66 -3.29 -6.67 -1.42
CA ASP A 66 -4.19 -7.50 -2.22
C ASP A 66 -3.48 -8.41 -3.22
N LYS A 67 -2.23 -8.09 -3.56
CA LYS A 67 -1.41 -8.87 -4.50
C LYS A 67 -0.75 -10.07 -3.83
N LEU A 68 -0.61 -10.05 -2.51
CA LEU A 68 0.07 -11.10 -1.76
C LEU A 68 -0.71 -12.41 -1.80
N THR A 69 0.01 -13.52 -1.68
CA THR A 69 -0.61 -14.82 -1.41
C THR A 69 -1.31 -14.81 -0.06
N LYS A 70 -2.35 -15.65 0.10
CA LYS A 70 -3.12 -15.76 1.36
C LYS A 70 -2.23 -16.10 2.55
N ASP A 71 -1.22 -16.93 2.36
CA ASP A 71 -0.27 -17.34 3.42
C ASP A 71 0.63 -16.18 3.85
N THR A 72 1.18 -15.43 2.89
CA THR A 72 2.02 -14.25 3.17
C THR A 72 1.17 -13.15 3.82
N LEU A 73 -0.06 -12.94 3.36
CA LEU A 73 -1.00 -11.98 3.95
C LEU A 73 -1.38 -12.35 5.38
N THR A 74 -1.65 -13.63 5.65
CA THR A 74 -1.93 -14.13 7.00
C THR A 74 -0.74 -13.89 7.92
N SER A 75 0.48 -14.18 7.44
CA SER A 75 1.71 -13.92 8.19
C SER A 75 1.88 -12.43 8.50
N LEU A 76 1.60 -11.56 7.53
CA LEU A 76 1.64 -10.11 7.70
C LEU A 76 0.60 -9.65 8.75
N ALA A 77 -0.63 -10.13 8.66
CA ALA A 77 -1.70 -9.75 9.59
C ALA A 77 -1.38 -10.14 11.03
N LEU A 78 -0.93 -11.38 11.25
CA LEU A 78 -0.51 -11.87 12.56
C LEU A 78 0.64 -11.04 13.15
N LEU A 79 1.62 -10.66 12.31
CA LEU A 79 2.73 -9.81 12.73
C LEU A 79 2.25 -8.42 13.16
N LEU A 80 1.31 -7.83 12.43
CA LEU A 80 0.74 -6.52 12.75
C LEU A 80 -0.14 -6.56 14.01
N GLU A 81 -0.90 -7.64 14.20
CA GLU A 81 -1.76 -7.84 15.38
C GLU A 81 -0.93 -8.08 16.64
N GLN A 82 0.03 -8.99 16.60
CA GLN A 82 0.85 -9.35 17.75
C GLN A 82 1.90 -8.29 18.07
N GLY A 83 2.26 -7.45 17.09
CA GLY A 83 3.37 -6.50 17.18
C GLY A 83 4.69 -7.18 17.51
N GLN A 84 4.82 -8.47 17.17
CA GLN A 84 5.95 -9.31 17.51
C GLN A 84 6.56 -9.91 16.26
N LEU A 85 7.89 -9.95 16.25
CA LEU A 85 8.65 -10.58 15.19
C LEU A 85 9.74 -11.48 15.77
N ASP A 86 9.71 -12.74 15.37
CA ASP A 86 10.83 -13.65 15.56
C ASP A 86 11.87 -13.41 14.44
N SER A 87 13.03 -12.87 14.81
CA SER A 87 14.16 -12.75 13.90
C SER A 87 14.69 -14.15 13.57
N PRO A 88 15.22 -14.40 12.36
CA PRO A 88 15.91 -15.65 12.02
C PRO A 88 17.03 -16.04 13.00
N ASP A 89 17.60 -15.06 13.71
CA ASP A 89 18.64 -15.26 14.74
C ASP A 89 18.07 -15.70 16.10
N GLY A 90 16.78 -16.02 16.19
CA GLY A 90 16.10 -16.43 17.43
C GLY A 90 15.75 -15.29 18.39
N LYS A 91 15.92 -14.03 17.97
CA LYS A 91 15.57 -12.85 18.79
C LYS A 91 14.12 -12.45 18.54
N ARG A 92 13.34 -12.35 19.63
CA ARG A 92 12.03 -11.70 19.62
C ARG A 92 12.19 -10.19 19.66
N MET A 93 11.56 -9.52 18.70
CA MET A 93 11.46 -8.08 18.64
C MET A 93 10.00 -7.67 18.78
N HIS A 94 9.78 -6.59 19.52
CA HIS A 94 8.46 -5.97 19.66
C HIS A 94 8.43 -4.67 18.89
N ALA A 95 7.29 -4.37 18.28
CA ALA A 95 7.03 -3.06 17.69
C ALA A 95 7.16 -1.98 18.76
N LYS A 96 7.96 -0.96 18.47
CA LYS A 96 8.11 0.18 19.38
C LYS A 96 6.83 1.01 19.43
N GLN A 97 6.66 1.71 20.56
CA GLN A 97 5.56 2.65 20.73
C GLN A 97 5.53 3.68 19.58
N GLY A 98 4.36 3.87 18.99
CA GLY A 98 4.15 4.81 17.88
C GLY A 98 4.22 4.19 16.47
N PHE A 99 4.57 2.90 16.37
CA PHE A 99 4.45 2.15 15.12
C PHE A 99 2.99 2.12 14.64
N ALA A 100 2.79 2.36 13.34
CA ALA A 100 1.52 2.15 12.67
C ALA A 100 1.75 1.68 11.24
N ALA A 101 0.95 0.73 10.78
CA ALA A 101 0.95 0.25 9.41
C ALA A 101 -0.36 0.65 8.72
N ILE A 102 -0.25 1.21 7.51
CA ILE A 102 -1.40 1.61 6.71
C ILE A 102 -1.34 0.84 5.40
N SER A 103 -2.26 -0.09 5.25
CA SER A 103 -2.34 -0.97 4.08
C SER A 103 -3.24 -0.39 3.00
N LEU A 104 -2.76 -0.42 1.76
CA LEU A 104 -3.49 -0.03 0.57
C LEU A 104 -3.83 -1.28 -0.23
N ALA A 105 -5.12 -1.46 -0.49
CA ALA A 105 -5.67 -2.60 -1.21
C ALA A 105 -6.73 -2.17 -2.23
N HIS A 106 -6.96 -3.04 -3.21
CA HIS A 106 -8.19 -3.05 -4.00
C HIS A 106 -9.36 -3.60 -3.17
N PRO A 107 -10.61 -3.18 -3.46
CA PRO A 107 -11.78 -3.68 -2.75
C PRO A 107 -11.85 -5.21 -2.81
N ALA A 108 -12.10 -5.86 -1.68
CA ALA A 108 -12.27 -7.32 -1.63
C ALA A 108 -13.59 -7.80 -2.26
N ASP A 109 -14.49 -6.87 -2.62
CA ASP A 109 -15.79 -7.13 -3.22
C ASP A 109 -15.68 -7.70 -4.65
N GLU A 110 -14.63 -7.33 -5.39
CA GLU A 110 -14.39 -7.79 -6.77
C GLU A 110 -13.51 -9.05 -6.85
N VAL A 111 -12.57 -9.19 -5.91
CA VAL A 111 -11.62 -10.31 -5.87
C VAL A 111 -11.46 -10.76 -4.42
N GLN A 112 -11.75 -12.03 -4.13
CA GLN A 112 -11.61 -12.59 -2.79
C GLN A 112 -10.14 -12.97 -2.49
N TRP A 113 -9.31 -11.94 -2.26
CA TRP A 113 -7.89 -12.07 -1.92
C TRP A 113 -7.62 -12.26 -0.43
N ILE A 114 -8.60 -12.00 0.44
CA ILE A 114 -8.49 -12.09 1.90
C ILE A 114 -9.55 -13.03 2.48
N THR A 115 -9.20 -13.80 3.51
CA THR A 115 -10.17 -14.62 4.24
C THR A 115 -10.89 -13.80 5.31
N PRO A 116 -12.12 -14.15 5.72
CA PRO A 116 -12.86 -13.41 6.75
C PRO A 116 -12.10 -13.28 8.08
N GLU A 117 -11.34 -14.31 8.46
CA GLU A 117 -10.54 -14.33 9.68
C GLU A 117 -9.44 -13.27 9.63
N VAL A 118 -8.70 -13.22 8.52
CA VAL A 118 -7.63 -12.23 8.32
C VAL A 118 -8.22 -10.84 8.13
N ALA A 119 -9.36 -10.71 7.44
CA ALA A 119 -10.05 -9.44 7.26
C ALA A 119 -10.49 -8.84 8.60
N SER A 120 -10.83 -9.67 9.59
CA SER A 120 -11.23 -9.21 10.93
C SER A 120 -10.08 -8.58 11.73
N MET A 121 -8.82 -8.86 11.37
CA MET A 121 -7.62 -8.29 11.99
C MET A 121 -7.32 -6.85 11.53
N PHE A 122 -8.00 -6.37 10.48
CA PHE A 122 -7.77 -5.04 9.91
C PHE A 122 -8.93 -4.09 10.19
N HIS A 123 -8.58 -2.80 10.37
CA HIS A 123 -9.55 -1.72 10.32
C HIS A 123 -9.73 -1.23 8.88
N TRP A 124 -10.93 -1.37 8.34
CA TRP A 124 -11.22 -1.03 6.95
C TRP A 124 -11.71 0.41 6.79
N ILE A 125 -11.02 1.16 5.92
CA ILE A 125 -11.44 2.49 5.50
C ILE A 125 -11.66 2.45 4.00
N LYS A 126 -12.93 2.44 3.58
CA LYS A 126 -13.30 2.54 2.16
C LYS A 126 -13.19 4.02 1.76
N ILE A 127 -12.37 4.28 0.74
CA ILE A 127 -12.22 5.61 0.15
C ILE A 127 -12.99 5.60 -1.16
N GLU A 128 -14.02 6.43 -1.25
CA GLU A 128 -14.75 6.65 -2.50
C GLU A 128 -13.87 7.42 -3.49
N PRO A 129 -13.93 7.10 -4.79
CA PRO A 129 -13.23 7.88 -5.79
C PRO A 129 -13.73 9.33 -5.81
N TYR A 130 -12.83 10.28 -6.00
CA TYR A 130 -13.21 11.69 -6.11
C TYR A 130 -14.13 11.89 -7.30
N SER A 131 -15.22 12.63 -7.08
CA SER A 131 -16.09 13.07 -8.16
C SER A 131 -15.33 14.04 -9.08
N SER A 132 -15.66 14.04 -10.38
CA SER A 132 -15.06 14.98 -11.34
C SER A 132 -15.16 16.45 -10.89
N PRO A 133 -16.27 16.92 -10.29
CA PRO A 133 -16.36 18.26 -9.68
C PRO A 133 -15.36 18.50 -8.54
N ASP A 134 -15.20 17.55 -7.61
CA ASP A 134 -14.28 17.70 -6.47
C ASP A 134 -12.83 17.72 -6.94
N LEU A 135 -12.50 16.90 -7.94
CA LEU A 135 -11.17 16.87 -8.51
C LEU A 135 -10.80 18.21 -9.16
N LYS A 136 -11.74 18.87 -9.85
CA LYS A 136 -11.53 20.22 -10.39
C LYS A 136 -11.26 21.24 -9.28
N LEU A 137 -12.02 21.19 -8.19
CA LEU A 137 -11.83 22.07 -7.04
C LEU A 137 -10.45 21.87 -6.39
N VAL A 138 -10.04 20.62 -6.20
CA VAL A 138 -8.72 20.27 -5.64
C VAL A 138 -7.60 20.73 -6.58
N LEU A 139 -7.70 20.49 -7.88
CA LEU A 139 -6.69 20.91 -8.86
C LEU A 139 -6.56 22.44 -8.94
N ALA A 140 -7.69 23.16 -8.93
CA ALA A 140 -7.69 24.62 -8.90
C ALA A 140 -7.09 25.18 -7.59
N SER A 141 -7.27 24.48 -6.47
CA SER A 141 -6.70 24.87 -5.16
C SER A 141 -5.19 24.62 -5.09
N ILE A 142 -4.71 23.49 -5.62
CA ILE A 142 -3.27 23.13 -5.62
C ILE A 142 -2.50 23.95 -6.66
N HIS A 143 -3.13 24.27 -7.80
CA HIS A 143 -2.52 25.02 -8.90
C HIS A 143 -3.38 26.21 -9.34
N PRO A 144 -3.39 27.32 -8.58
CA PRO A 144 -4.25 28.47 -8.85
C PRO A 144 -3.95 29.22 -10.15
N ASN A 145 -2.77 29.02 -10.75
CA ASN A 145 -2.37 29.64 -12.02
C ASN A 145 -2.63 28.75 -13.25
N MET A 146 -3.28 27.60 -13.09
CA MET A 146 -3.55 26.68 -14.19
C MET A 146 -4.78 27.12 -14.97
N ASP A 147 -4.69 27.10 -16.30
CA ASP A 147 -5.84 27.40 -17.17
C ASP A 147 -6.97 26.39 -16.90
N PRO A 148 -8.21 26.85 -16.60
CA PRO A 148 -9.36 25.98 -16.39
C PRO A 148 -9.58 24.96 -17.53
N ALA A 149 -9.25 25.33 -18.78
CA ALA A 149 -9.36 24.42 -19.92
C ALA A 149 -8.40 23.22 -19.84
N VAL A 150 -7.25 23.38 -19.18
CA VAL A 150 -6.29 22.29 -18.94
C VAL A 150 -6.79 21.39 -17.82
N ILE A 151 -7.37 21.97 -16.75
CA ILE A 151 -7.98 21.21 -15.66
C ILE A 151 -9.11 20.34 -16.21
N ASP A 152 -9.98 20.89 -17.06
CA ASP A 152 -11.06 20.13 -17.70
C ASP A 152 -10.54 18.95 -18.52
N LYS A 153 -9.49 19.15 -19.33
CA LYS A 153 -8.86 18.07 -20.11
C LYS A 153 -8.24 16.98 -19.24
N ILE A 154 -7.62 17.35 -18.12
CA ILE A 154 -7.02 16.38 -17.19
C ILE A 154 -8.12 15.51 -16.57
N VAL A 155 -9.24 16.11 -16.19
CA VAL A 155 -10.38 15.40 -15.61
C VAL A 155 -11.05 14.51 -16.66
N GLU A 156 -11.26 15.02 -17.88
CA GLU A 156 -11.80 14.22 -18.99
C GLU A 156 -10.90 13.03 -19.35
N LEU A 157 -9.57 13.22 -19.36
CA LEU A 157 -8.63 12.13 -19.60
C LEU A 157 -8.71 11.08 -18.49
N ARG A 158 -8.81 11.50 -17.23
CA ARG A 158 -8.94 10.60 -16.08
C ARG A 158 -10.23 9.79 -16.17
N ASP A 159 -11.37 10.43 -16.44
CA ASP A 159 -12.66 9.76 -16.58
C ASP A 159 -12.61 8.74 -17.73
N ARG A 160 -11.97 9.07 -18.86
CA ARG A 160 -11.75 8.13 -19.97
C ARG A 160 -10.84 6.94 -19.63
N ILE A 161 -9.85 7.15 -18.77
CA ILE A 161 -8.95 6.06 -18.32
C ILE A 161 -9.70 5.15 -17.35
N ASP A 162 -10.46 5.72 -16.41
CA ASP A 162 -11.28 4.97 -15.47
C ASP A 162 -12.31 4.12 -16.26
N ASP A 163 -13.02 4.72 -17.23
CA ASP A 163 -13.92 4.00 -18.14
C ASP A 163 -13.21 2.90 -18.94
N ALA A 164 -11.99 3.15 -19.43
CA ALA A 164 -11.23 2.16 -20.19
C ALA A 164 -10.72 1.00 -19.34
N ILE A 165 -10.41 1.24 -18.06
CA ILE A 165 -10.04 0.20 -17.09
C ILE A 165 -11.27 -0.66 -16.78
N ASP A 166 -12.42 -0.03 -16.51
CA ASP A 166 -13.65 -0.73 -16.19
C ASP A 166 -14.16 -1.57 -17.38
N ASN A 167 -14.09 -1.02 -18.60
CA ASN A 167 -14.49 -1.74 -19.82
C ASN A 167 -13.43 -2.74 -20.31
N GLY A 168 -12.13 -2.44 -20.14
CA GLY A 168 -11.03 -3.29 -20.57
C GLY A 168 -10.79 -4.51 -19.66
N ALA A 169 -11.11 -4.41 -18.36
CA ALA A 169 -11.10 -5.56 -17.45
C ALA A 169 -12.12 -6.63 -17.84
N SER A 170 -13.20 -6.25 -18.52
CA SER A 170 -14.22 -7.17 -19.01
C SER A 170 -13.74 -8.03 -20.19
N ASP A 171 -12.72 -7.60 -20.94
CA ASP A 171 -12.21 -8.32 -22.11
C ASP A 171 -11.14 -9.37 -21.75
N SER A 172 -10.51 -9.27 -20.57
CA SER A 172 -9.50 -10.23 -20.08
C SER A 172 -10.06 -11.49 -19.41
N LEU A 173 -11.38 -11.60 -19.23
CA LEU A 173 -12.02 -12.78 -18.62
C LEU A 173 -12.53 -13.83 -19.62
N VAL A 174 -12.35 -13.62 -20.93
CA VAL A 174 -12.94 -14.50 -21.98
C VAL A 174 -11.95 -15.50 -22.59
N GLU A 175 -10.63 -15.39 -22.37
CA GLU A 175 -9.68 -16.37 -22.91
C GLU A 175 -9.18 -17.36 -21.85
N LYS A 176 -9.95 -18.43 -21.64
CA LYS A 176 -9.47 -19.80 -21.37
C LYS A 176 -10.64 -20.79 -21.43
N GLU A 177 -10.94 -21.24 -22.65
CA GLU A 177 -11.51 -22.57 -22.90
C GLU A 177 -10.39 -23.59 -23.15
#